data_AF-A0A920J6L0-F1
#
_entry.id   AF-A0A920J6L0-F1
#
_cell.length_a   1.000
_cell.length_b   1.000
_cell.length_c   1.000
_cell.angle_alpha   90.00
_cell.angle_beta   90.00
_cell.angle_gamma   90.00
#
_symmetry.space_group_name_H-M   'P 1'
#
loop_
_entity.id
_entity.type
_entity.pdbx_description
1 polymer ?
#
loop_
_entity_poly.entity_id
_entity_poly.type
_entity_poly.pdbx_seq_one_letter_code
_entity_poly.pdbx_strand_id
1 'polypeptide(L)'
;MKHNRRLFFLNNLEESYIRPMCFYGSEGLGIRFDKLSIHTIVAAWEWPSYMEPEAQIKGISVKVSSFKRQVKNEVANPKVNGNYVQSTVALNEALEEGYEETLMLDSDGFIAKR
;
A
#
# COMPACT_ATOMS: atom_id res chain seq x y z
N MET A 1 -11.36 5.31 -16.11
CA MET A 1 -10.15 5.72 -16.85
C MET A 1 -10.11 7.21 -17.24
N LYS A 2 -11.22 7.85 -17.67
CA LYS A 2 -11.20 9.27 -18.13
C LYS A 2 -10.72 10.28 -17.06
N HIS A 3 -11.02 10.06 -15.79
CA HIS A 3 -10.65 10.98 -14.69
C HIS A 3 -9.15 11.00 -14.39
N ASN A 4 -8.44 9.86 -14.53
CA ASN A 4 -7.02 9.77 -14.19
C ASN A 4 -6.14 10.56 -15.16
N ARG A 5 -6.44 10.51 -16.47
CA ARG A 5 -5.70 11.27 -17.49
C ARG A 5 -5.86 12.79 -17.31
N ARG A 6 -7.03 13.24 -16.84
CA ARG A 6 -7.30 14.66 -16.62
C ARG A 6 -6.38 15.28 -15.55
N LEU A 7 -5.96 14.48 -14.55
CA LEU A 7 -5.05 14.95 -13.50
C LEU A 7 -3.68 15.35 -14.02
N PHE A 8 -3.14 14.68 -15.05
CA PHE A 8 -1.83 15.02 -15.62
C PHE A 8 -1.86 16.43 -16.22
N PHE A 9 -2.87 16.69 -17.05
CA PHE A 9 -3.03 18.00 -17.69
C PHE A 9 -3.32 19.12 -16.69
N LEU A 10 -4.12 18.85 -15.65
CA LEU A 10 -4.46 19.87 -14.64
C LEU A 10 -3.28 20.20 -13.72
N ASN A 11 -2.37 19.25 -13.49
CA ASN A 11 -1.22 19.43 -12.59
C ASN A 11 0.11 19.61 -13.34
N ASN A 12 0.09 19.72 -14.68
CA ASN A 12 1.29 19.80 -15.53
C ASN A 12 2.33 18.71 -15.24
N LEU A 13 1.87 17.47 -15.02
CA LEU A 13 2.73 16.33 -14.71
C LEU A 13 3.09 15.57 -15.99
N GLU A 14 4.37 15.32 -16.23
CA GLU A 14 4.85 14.42 -17.30
C GLU A 14 4.87 12.96 -16.83
N GLU A 15 5.43 12.74 -15.63
CA GLU A 15 5.43 11.46 -14.93
C GLU A 15 4.80 11.61 -13.55
N SER A 16 3.99 10.65 -13.12
CA SER A 16 3.36 10.72 -11.81
C SER A 16 2.97 9.38 -11.23
N TYR A 17 2.88 9.37 -9.91
CA TYR A 17 2.17 8.36 -9.17
C TYR A 17 0.72 8.79 -8.94
N ILE A 18 -0.23 7.91 -9.24
CA ILE A 18 -1.67 8.16 -9.06
C ILE A 18 -2.17 7.34 -7.88
N ARG A 19 -2.87 8.00 -6.95
CA ARG A 19 -3.51 7.38 -5.79
C ARG A 19 -5.03 7.61 -5.79
N PRO A 20 -5.81 6.74 -6.44
CA PRO A 20 -7.24 6.65 -6.19
C PRO A 20 -7.48 6.06 -4.80
N MET A 21 -8.47 6.57 -4.08
CA MET A 21 -8.89 6.02 -2.79
C MET A 21 -10.39 6.24 -2.58
N CYS A 22 -11.06 5.22 -2.05
CA CYS A 22 -12.45 5.32 -1.61
C CYS A 22 -12.51 5.14 -0.09
N PHE A 23 -13.36 5.91 0.59
CA PHE A 23 -13.52 5.85 2.05
C PHE A 23 -14.93 6.30 2.48
N TYR A 24 -15.35 5.87 3.67
CA TYR A 24 -16.63 6.29 4.25
C TYR A 24 -16.55 7.68 4.87
N GLY A 25 -17.63 8.44 4.75
CA GLY A 25 -17.78 9.79 5.29
C GLY A 25 -17.88 9.85 6.81
N SER A 26 -17.96 11.07 7.33
CA SER A 26 -17.94 11.37 8.77
C SER A 26 -19.32 11.42 9.41
N GLU A 27 -20.37 10.92 8.75
CA GLU A 27 -21.75 10.97 9.27
C GLU A 27 -21.98 10.09 10.50
N GLY A 28 -21.07 9.15 10.78
CA GLY A 28 -21.11 8.26 11.93
C GLY A 28 -19.73 7.76 12.32
N LEU A 29 -19.54 7.50 13.63
CA LEU A 29 -18.27 7.07 14.21
C LEU A 29 -18.30 5.63 14.75
N GLY A 30 -19.41 4.92 14.56
CA GLY A 30 -19.54 3.52 14.90
C GLY A 30 -18.91 2.60 13.86
N ILE A 31 -18.82 1.30 14.18
CA ILE A 31 -18.34 0.27 13.25
C ILE A 31 -19.39 -0.04 12.15
N ARG A 32 -20.66 0.29 12.42
CA ARG A 32 -21.75 0.10 11.46
C ARG A 32 -21.62 1.09 10.31
N PHE A 33 -21.76 0.60 9.09
CA PHE A 33 -21.71 1.41 7.87
C PHE A 33 -23.08 1.99 7.46
N ASP A 34 -24.05 1.97 8.37
CA ASP A 34 -25.40 2.44 8.10
C ASP A 34 -25.37 3.96 7.85
N LYS A 35 -25.89 4.39 6.70
CA LYS A 35 -26.06 5.81 6.33
C LYS A 35 -24.77 6.63 6.19
N LEU A 36 -23.61 5.99 6.01
CA LEU A 36 -22.36 6.69 5.69
C LEU A 36 -22.29 6.95 4.18
N SER A 37 -21.87 8.15 3.79
CA SER A 37 -21.60 8.43 2.38
C SER A 37 -20.30 7.75 1.95
N ILE A 38 -20.19 7.45 0.64
CA ILE A 38 -18.95 6.92 0.06
C ILE A 38 -18.28 8.05 -0.69
N HIS A 39 -17.08 8.42 -0.25
CA HIS A 39 -16.24 9.39 -0.93
C HIS A 39 -15.22 8.68 -1.82
N THR A 40 -14.84 9.34 -2.91
CA THR A 40 -13.75 8.91 -3.78
C THR A 40 -12.85 10.10 -4.05
N ILE A 41 -11.55 9.91 -3.87
CA ILE A 41 -10.52 10.88 -4.23
C ILE A 41 -9.60 10.27 -5.28
N VAL A 42 -9.04 11.14 -6.13
CA VAL A 42 -7.96 10.78 -7.04
C VAL A 42 -6.92 11.88 -6.97
N ALA A 43 -5.75 11.54 -6.44
CA ALA A 43 -4.61 12.44 -6.34
C ALA A 43 -3.46 11.94 -7.23
N ALA A 44 -2.65 12.88 -7.73
CA ALA A 44 -1.47 12.59 -8.52
C ALA A 44 -0.35 13.56 -8.14
N TRP A 45 0.88 13.07 -8.09
CA TRP A 45 2.08 13.85 -7.81
C TRP A 45 3.31 13.18 -8.41
N GLU A 46 4.39 13.93 -8.60
CA GLU A 46 5.68 13.37 -9.01
C GLU A 46 6.18 12.41 -7.94
N TRP A 47 6.59 11.21 -8.34
CA TRP A 47 7.11 10.21 -7.43
C TRP A 47 8.41 9.66 -7.99
N PRO A 48 9.55 9.96 -7.35
CA PRO A 48 10.83 9.44 -7.81
C PRO A 48 10.86 7.91 -7.72
N SER A 49 11.78 7.30 -8.46
CA SER A 49 11.99 5.85 -8.39
C SER A 49 12.21 5.42 -6.94
N TYR A 50 11.51 4.36 -6.52
CA TYR A 50 11.67 3.79 -5.18
C TYR A 50 13.02 3.10 -4.99
N MET A 51 13.69 2.72 -6.08
CA MET A 51 15.02 2.11 -6.06
C MET A 51 15.99 2.92 -6.91
N GLU A 52 17.14 3.25 -6.33
CA GLU A 52 18.28 3.77 -7.08
C GLU A 52 18.73 2.76 -8.14
N PRO A 53 19.21 3.21 -9.31
CA PRO A 53 19.66 2.31 -10.38
C PRO A 53 20.71 1.28 -9.91
N GLU A 54 21.58 1.65 -8.98
CA GLU A 54 22.58 0.75 -8.42
C GLU A 54 21.96 -0.37 -7.58
N ALA A 55 20.87 -0.09 -6.85
CA ALA A 55 20.15 -1.08 -6.04
C ALA A 55 19.42 -2.09 -6.94
N GLN A 56 18.97 -1.69 -8.13
CA GLN A 56 18.40 -2.61 -9.11
C GLN A 56 19.40 -3.66 -9.60
N ILE A 57 20.71 -3.33 -9.60
CA ILE A 57 21.78 -4.23 -10.04
C ILE A 57 22.34 -5.04 -8.87
N LYS A 58 22.61 -4.41 -7.72
CA LYS A 58 23.23 -5.06 -6.56
C LYS A 58 22.24 -5.88 -5.72
N GLY A 59 20.95 -5.61 -5.87
CA GLY A 59 19.90 -6.15 -5.00
C GLY A 59 19.82 -5.40 -3.68
N ILE A 60 18.79 -5.76 -2.90
CA ILE A 60 18.50 -5.18 -1.59
C ILE A 60 18.56 -6.26 -0.50
N SER A 61 18.88 -5.84 0.71
CA SER A 61 18.80 -6.65 1.92
C SER A 61 17.34 -6.81 2.37
N VAL A 62 16.93 -8.05 2.65
CA VAL A 62 15.54 -8.36 3.03
C VAL A 62 15.51 -9.23 4.28
N LYS A 63 14.67 -8.86 5.25
CA LYS A 63 14.41 -9.66 6.46
C LYS A 63 13.12 -10.46 6.28
N VAL A 64 13.11 -11.73 6.71
CA VAL A 64 11.86 -12.46 6.90
C VAL A 64 11.19 -11.97 8.18
N SER A 65 10.03 -11.34 8.06
CA SER A 65 9.30 -10.75 9.18
C SER A 65 8.80 -11.80 10.17
N SER A 66 8.77 -11.44 11.45
CA SER A 66 8.06 -12.21 12.48
C SER A 66 6.53 -12.13 12.31
N PHE A 67 6.02 -11.10 11.63
CA PHE A 67 4.60 -10.91 11.34
C PHE A 67 4.13 -11.79 10.17
N LYS A 68 2.99 -12.47 10.36
CA LYS A 68 2.41 -13.40 9.37
C LYS A 68 1.34 -12.76 8.53
N ARG A 69 1.50 -12.73 7.20
CA ARG A 69 0.53 -12.13 6.27
C ARG A 69 -0.82 -12.86 6.35
N GLN A 70 -1.90 -12.10 6.40
CA GLN A 70 -3.23 -12.65 6.23
C GLN A 70 -3.45 -13.09 4.79
N VAL A 71 -3.86 -14.34 4.59
CA VAL A 71 -4.17 -14.94 3.29
C VAL A 71 -5.51 -15.69 3.36
N LYS A 72 -6.05 -16.08 2.20
CA LYS A 72 -7.23 -16.96 2.08
C LYS A 72 -8.50 -16.41 2.76
N ASN A 73 -8.62 -15.09 2.91
CA ASN A 73 -9.84 -14.44 3.39
C ASN A 73 -10.26 -13.28 2.46
N GLU A 74 -11.54 -12.92 2.51
CA GLU A 74 -12.12 -11.92 1.61
C GLU A 74 -11.54 -10.51 1.80
N VAL A 75 -11.00 -10.21 2.99
CA VAL A 75 -10.41 -8.90 3.31
C VAL A 75 -8.98 -8.80 2.78
N ALA A 76 -8.27 -9.92 2.64
CA ALA A 76 -6.88 -9.98 2.16
C ALA A 76 -6.74 -9.80 0.64
N ASN A 77 -7.79 -10.14 -0.12
CA ASN A 77 -7.80 -10.03 -1.58
C ASN A 77 -7.84 -8.56 -2.10
N PRO A 78 -8.72 -7.67 -1.57
CA PRO A 78 -8.76 -6.28 -1.99
C PRO A 78 -7.66 -5.43 -1.36
N LYS A 79 -7.31 -4.33 -2.04
CA LYS A 79 -6.41 -3.31 -1.52
C LYS A 79 -7.15 -2.36 -0.57
N VAL A 80 -7.25 -2.76 0.70
CA VAL A 80 -7.93 -2.03 1.77
C VAL A 80 -6.94 -1.27 2.64
N ASN A 81 -7.30 -0.06 3.07
CA ASN A 81 -6.45 0.79 3.91
C ASN A 81 -5.97 0.07 5.18
N GLY A 82 -6.86 -0.65 5.88
CA GLY A 82 -6.52 -1.38 7.11
C GLY A 82 -5.45 -2.47 6.93
N ASN A 83 -5.34 -3.07 5.74
CA ASN A 83 -4.34 -4.13 5.48
C ASN A 83 -2.91 -3.60 5.49
N TYR A 84 -2.72 -2.28 5.34
CA TYR A 84 -1.39 -1.68 5.36
C TYR A 84 -0.80 -1.59 6.77
N VAL A 85 -1.60 -1.59 7.83
CA VAL A 85 -1.10 -1.60 9.22
C VAL A 85 -0.11 -2.74 9.42
N GLN A 86 -0.47 -3.93 8.96
CA GLN A 86 0.39 -5.11 9.06
C GLN A 86 1.69 -4.97 8.24
N SER A 87 1.58 -4.38 7.04
CA SER A 87 2.74 -4.19 6.17
C SER A 87 3.71 -3.16 6.78
N THR A 88 3.17 -2.12 7.43
CA THR A 88 3.96 -1.09 8.10
C THR A 88 4.74 -1.64 9.30
N VAL A 89 4.11 -2.42 10.18
CA VAL A 89 4.83 -2.99 11.34
C VAL A 89 5.89 -4.00 10.91
N ALA A 90 5.63 -4.80 9.88
CA ALA A 90 6.59 -5.75 9.32
C ALA A 90 7.79 -5.06 8.65
N LEU A 91 7.55 -3.91 7.99
CA LEU A 91 8.62 -3.11 7.40
C LEU A 91 9.46 -2.44 8.48
N ASN A 92 8.82 -1.81 9.47
CA ASN A 92 9.53 -1.15 10.58
C ASN A 92 10.45 -2.13 11.32
N GLU A 93 9.99 -3.36 11.59
CA GLU A 93 10.83 -4.42 12.17
C GLU A 93 12.11 -4.68 11.36
N ALA A 94 12.02 -4.69 10.02
CA ALA A 94 13.18 -4.91 9.16
C ALA A 94 14.13 -3.70 9.17
N LEU A 95 13.57 -2.49 9.11
CA LEU A 95 14.33 -1.24 9.13
C LEU A 95 15.09 -1.05 10.46
N GLU A 96 14.47 -1.39 11.59
CA GLU A 96 15.10 -1.31 12.92
C GLU A 96 16.32 -2.24 13.05
N GLU A 97 16.37 -3.32 12.27
CA GLU A 97 17.50 -4.27 12.23
C GLU A 97 18.48 -4.00 11.08
N GLY A 98 18.30 -2.91 10.34
CA GLY A 98 19.22 -2.48 9.28
C GLY A 98 19.02 -3.17 7.93
N TYR A 99 17.88 -3.82 7.70
CA TYR A 99 17.48 -4.32 6.38
C TYR A 99 16.71 -3.25 5.61
N GLU A 100 16.72 -3.33 4.29
CA GLU A 100 16.05 -2.36 3.42
C GLU A 100 14.57 -2.66 3.18
N GLU A 101 14.18 -3.93 3.26
CA GLU A 101 12.80 -4.36 3.00
C GLU A 101 12.43 -5.62 3.79
N THR A 102 11.13 -5.93 3.82
CA THR A 102 10.59 -7.07 4.56
C THR A 102 9.91 -8.09 3.64
N LEU A 103 10.12 -9.37 3.94
CA LEU A 103 9.39 -10.48 3.33
C LEU A 103 8.48 -11.11 4.37
N MET A 104 7.19 -11.26 4.03
CA MET A 104 6.22 -11.87 4.93
C MET A 104 5.91 -13.31 4.50
N LEU A 105 5.72 -14.17 5.49
CA LEU A 105 5.19 -15.52 5.30
C LEU A 105 3.70 -15.57 5.64
N ASP A 106 2.97 -16.50 5.05
CA ASP A 106 1.61 -16.81 5.48
C ASP A 106 1.59 -17.68 6.76
N SER A 107 0.39 -18.02 7.22
CA SER A 107 0.18 -18.88 8.40
C SER A 107 0.74 -20.29 8.23
N ASP A 108 0.88 -20.76 7.00
CA ASP A 108 1.36 -22.10 6.65
C ASP A 108 2.89 -22.11 6.44
N GLY A 109 3.54 -20.94 6.52
CA GLY A 109 4.99 -20.79 6.39
C GLY A 109 5.47 -20.59 4.95
N PHE A 110 4.56 -20.42 3.99
CA PHE A 110 4.93 -20.13 2.61
C PHE A 110 5.15 -18.64 2.39
N ILE A 111 5.94 -18.30 1.37
CA ILE A 111 6.17 -16.92 0.97
C ILE A 111 4.84 -16.30 0.53
N ALA A 112 4.40 -15.27 1.26
CA ALA A 112 3.20 -14.54 0.95
C ALA A 112 3.57 -13.32 0.09
N LYS A 113 2.90 -13.18 -1.05
CA LYS A 113 3.02 -12.01 -1.92
C LYS A 113 1.84 -11.06 -1.75
N ARG A 114 2.05 -9.82 -2.19
CA ARG A 114 1.02 -8.76 -2.22
C ARG A 114 -0.11 -9.09 -3.18
#